data_AF-A0A384D9J7-F1
#
_entry.id   AF-A0A384D9J7-F1
#
_cell.length_a   1.000
_cell.length_b   1.000
_cell.length_c   1.000
_cell.angle_alpha   90.00
_cell.angle_beta   90.00
_cell.angle_gamma   90.00
#
_symmetry.space_group_name_H-M   'P 1'
#
loop_
_entity.id
_entity.type
_entity.pdbx_description
1 polymer ?
#
loop_
_entity_poly.entity_id
_entity_poly.type
_entity_poly.pdbx_seq_one_letter_code
_entity_poly.pdbx_strand_id
1 'polypeptide(L)'
;MGTFQGHLLAGILLLSFSLYYSVMVSLALLRGQRFLSPPLHPREKRGHRWWQLITVQGVIKLVISLGGIIPEFFYPPGVNRMRIVDWEDPRRPFVFYDNWDHVTMYGFFMLSGAVDIVSQACRAWQNAKLERAAEALAFCVLTLLMAAHLENKGALEVRVHVLFIVPTFLVSLVLTIEVWVPDQPTLWVLKTWMGLVLSSWMLQLSVLMYVPPSGQPWRAENPGDLAFLTIFFCWYLGLGAAMLAAVYGLCSLWHRRFSSWTEVPGAKYQPCPRGYGNEELEKLGTEAMLQDGGV
;
A
#
# COMPACT_ATOMS: atom_id res chain seq x y z
N MET A 1 6.85 -12.98 -22.56
CA MET A 1 6.05 -11.76 -22.45
C MET A 1 4.69 -12.10 -21.88
N GLY A 2 4.22 -11.33 -20.88
CA GLY A 2 2.87 -11.51 -20.34
C GLY A 2 1.79 -11.13 -21.35
N THR A 3 0.53 -11.44 -21.03
CA THR A 3 -0.61 -11.11 -21.90
C THR A 3 -1.13 -9.70 -21.59
N PHE A 4 -1.82 -9.07 -22.55
CA PHE A 4 -2.54 -7.82 -22.31
C PHE A 4 -3.47 -7.91 -21.09
N GLN A 5 -4.25 -8.99 -21.03
CA GLN A 5 -5.19 -9.23 -19.94
C GLN A 5 -4.47 -9.32 -18.58
N GLY A 6 -3.30 -9.98 -18.53
CA GLY A 6 -2.49 -10.06 -17.32
C GLY A 6 -1.98 -8.70 -16.86
N HIS A 7 -1.42 -7.91 -17.77
CA HIS A 7 -0.90 -6.57 -17.45
C HIS A 7 -2.02 -5.60 -17.04
N LEU A 8 -3.15 -5.64 -17.75
CA LEU A 8 -4.32 -4.81 -17.43
C LEU A 8 -4.89 -5.16 -16.06
N LEU A 9 -5.05 -6.46 -15.76
CA LEU A 9 -5.54 -6.92 -14.47
C LEU A 9 -4.59 -6.51 -13.34
N ALA A 10 -3.28 -6.67 -13.53
CA ALA A 10 -2.28 -6.22 -12.56
C ALA A 10 -2.36 -4.70 -12.32
N GLY A 11 -2.49 -3.90 -13.38
CA GLY A 11 -2.67 -2.46 -13.29
C GLY A 11 -3.93 -2.05 -12.51
N ILE A 12 -5.07 -2.71 -12.75
CA ILE A 12 -6.34 -2.43 -12.05
C ILE A 12 -6.23 -2.77 -10.56
N LEU A 13 -5.63 -3.92 -10.22
CA LEU A 13 -5.44 -4.34 -8.84
C LEU A 13 -4.51 -3.38 -8.09
N LEU A 14 -3.38 -3.00 -8.68
CA LEU A 14 -2.45 -2.03 -8.11
C LEU A 14 -3.10 -0.65 -7.93
N LEU A 15 -3.93 -0.20 -8.88
CA LEU A 15 -4.63 1.08 -8.78
C LEU A 15 -5.67 1.05 -7.66
N SER A 16 -6.44 -0.03 -7.57
CA SER A 16 -7.44 -0.23 -6.51
C SER A 16 -6.79 -0.20 -5.13
N PHE A 17 -5.64 -0.87 -4.98
CA PHE A 17 -4.85 -0.86 -3.76
C PHE A 17 -4.30 0.55 -3.44
N SER A 18 -3.75 1.25 -4.43
CA SER A 18 -3.21 2.60 -4.26
C SER A 18 -4.29 3.62 -3.86
N LEU A 19 -5.49 3.50 -4.42
CA LEU A 19 -6.66 4.30 -4.05
C LEU A 19 -7.12 4.00 -2.62
N TYR A 20 -7.18 2.72 -2.24
CA TYR A 20 -7.48 2.33 -0.86
C TYR A 20 -6.46 2.93 0.13
N TYR A 21 -5.17 2.86 -0.17
CA TYR A 21 -4.12 3.49 0.64
C TYR A 21 -4.25 5.01 0.69
N SER A 22 -4.67 5.65 -0.40
CA SER A 22 -4.92 7.09 -0.45
C SER A 22 -6.00 7.51 0.54
N VAL A 23 -7.07 6.74 0.66
CA VAL A 23 -8.13 6.95 1.66
C VAL A 23 -7.58 6.75 3.07
N MET A 24 -6.84 5.67 3.31
CA MET A 24 -6.26 5.36 4.63
C MET A 24 -5.29 6.45 5.10
N VAL A 25 -4.37 6.88 4.23
CA VAL A 25 -3.43 7.98 4.53
C VAL A 25 -4.19 9.27 4.81
N SER A 26 -5.19 9.60 3.98
CA SER A 26 -5.97 10.82 4.17
C SER A 26 -6.70 10.86 5.51
N LEU A 27 -7.33 9.75 5.91
CA LEU A 27 -8.00 9.65 7.21
C LEU A 27 -7.02 9.67 8.38
N ALA A 28 -5.85 9.03 8.24
CA ALA A 28 -4.80 9.04 9.26
C ALA A 28 -4.26 10.47 9.49
N LEU A 29 -4.04 11.22 8.40
CA LEU A 29 -3.61 12.63 8.47
C LEU A 29 -4.66 13.51 9.14
N LEU A 30 -5.94 13.39 8.76
CA LEU A 30 -7.03 14.18 9.34
C LEU A 30 -7.23 13.92 10.83
N ARG A 31 -6.94 12.70 11.28
CA ARG A 31 -7.05 12.27 12.68
C ARG A 31 -5.77 12.51 13.49
N GLY A 32 -4.71 13.05 12.88
CA GLY A 32 -3.41 13.23 13.55
C GLY A 32 -2.79 11.92 14.05
N GLN A 33 -3.02 10.81 13.34
CA GLN A 33 -2.52 9.50 13.76
C GLN A 33 -1.01 9.42 13.59
N ARG A 34 -0.33 8.86 14.60
CA ARG A 34 1.12 8.60 14.57
C ARG A 34 1.49 7.35 13.77
N PHE A 35 0.52 6.47 13.51
CA PHE A 35 0.69 5.25 12.71
C PHE A 35 -0.46 5.13 11.69
N LEU A 36 -0.13 4.76 10.45
CA LEU A 36 -1.09 4.60 9.34
C LEU A 36 -2.18 3.55 9.60
N SER A 37 -1.85 2.55 10.41
CA SER A 37 -2.82 1.60 10.95
C SER A 37 -2.58 1.53 12.45
N PRO A 38 -3.60 1.77 13.30
CA PRO A 38 -3.43 1.61 14.73
C PRO A 38 -2.96 0.17 15.01
N PRO A 39 -1.98 -0.04 15.91
CA PRO A 39 -1.66 -1.39 16.35
C PRO A 39 -2.96 -2.06 16.82
N LEU A 40 -3.18 -3.29 16.35
CA LEU A 40 -4.37 -4.07 16.69
C LEU A 40 -4.55 -4.08 18.22
N HIS A 41 -5.82 -3.99 18.65
CA HIS A 41 -6.20 -3.80 20.06
C HIS A 41 -5.38 -4.69 21.03
N PRO A 42 -4.96 -4.16 22.19
CA PRO A 42 -4.19 -4.91 23.18
C PRO A 42 -4.89 -6.20 23.64
N ARG A 43 -4.06 -7.09 24.19
CA ARG A 43 -4.27 -8.50 24.49
C ARG A 43 -5.58 -8.90 25.23
N GLU A 44 -6.26 -7.97 25.89
CA GLU A 44 -7.44 -8.24 26.71
C GLU A 44 -8.78 -8.09 25.99
N LYS A 45 -8.85 -7.33 24.89
CA LYS A 45 -10.15 -6.99 24.24
C LYS A 45 -10.45 -7.78 22.96
N ARG A 46 -9.53 -8.64 22.50
CA ARG A 46 -9.68 -9.41 21.26
C ARG A 46 -10.02 -10.86 21.60
N GLY A 47 -11.29 -11.23 21.44
CA GLY A 47 -11.79 -12.57 21.74
C GLY A 47 -11.17 -13.68 20.88
N HIS A 48 -11.36 -14.93 21.29
CA HIS A 48 -10.84 -16.18 20.69
C HIS A 48 -11.40 -16.53 19.29
N ARG A 49 -11.67 -15.54 18.42
CA ARG A 49 -12.11 -15.80 17.05
C ARG A 49 -10.91 -15.73 16.12
N TRP A 50 -10.40 -16.88 15.68
CA TRP A 50 -9.33 -17.01 14.68
C TRP A 50 -9.55 -16.14 13.42
N TRP A 51 -10.81 -15.96 13.01
CA TRP A 51 -11.19 -15.07 11.90
C TRP A 51 -10.90 -13.57 12.13
N GLN A 52 -10.76 -13.11 13.38
CA GLN A 52 -10.36 -11.74 13.71
C GLN A 52 -8.82 -11.56 13.73
N LEU A 53 -8.05 -12.66 13.65
CA LEU A 53 -6.59 -12.62 13.56
C LEU A 53 -6.10 -12.57 12.10
N ILE A 54 -6.91 -13.01 11.15
CA ILE A 54 -6.56 -13.01 9.73
C ILE A 54 -6.58 -11.57 9.21
N THR A 55 -5.45 -11.15 8.66
CA THR A 55 -5.27 -9.80 8.12
C THR A 55 -5.84 -9.77 6.72
N VAL A 56 -6.85 -8.93 6.51
CA VAL A 56 -7.46 -8.77 5.18
C VAL A 56 -6.40 -8.42 4.14
N GLN A 57 -5.43 -7.57 4.50
CA GLN A 57 -4.32 -7.19 3.63
C GLN A 57 -3.40 -8.38 3.27
N GLY A 58 -3.00 -9.20 4.25
CA GLY A 58 -2.15 -10.35 4.00
C GLY A 58 -2.83 -11.42 3.14
N VAL A 59 -4.13 -11.65 3.36
CA VAL A 59 -4.94 -12.55 2.52
C VAL A 59 -5.06 -12.02 1.10
N ILE A 60 -5.31 -10.72 0.92
CA ILE A 60 -5.39 -10.11 -0.42
C ILE A 60 -4.06 -10.30 -1.17
N LYS A 61 -2.91 -10.02 -0.52
CA LYS A 61 -1.58 -10.25 -1.11
C LYS A 61 -1.40 -11.72 -1.54
N LEU A 62 -1.76 -12.66 -0.67
CA LEU A 62 -1.61 -14.09 -0.93
C LEU A 62 -2.50 -14.56 -2.09
N VAL A 63 -3.78 -14.16 -2.11
CA VAL A 63 -4.74 -14.53 -3.16
C VAL A 63 -4.35 -13.94 -4.50
N ILE A 64 -3.98 -12.65 -4.55
CA ILE A 64 -3.55 -11.99 -5.79
C ILE A 64 -2.27 -12.63 -6.33
N SER A 65 -1.28 -12.88 -5.47
CA SER A 65 -0.03 -13.51 -5.91
C SER A 65 -0.24 -14.93 -6.42
N LEU A 66 -1.04 -15.75 -5.74
CA LEU A 66 -1.39 -17.09 -6.24
C LEU A 66 -2.14 -17.02 -7.57
N GLY A 67 -3.08 -16.06 -7.67
CA GLY A 67 -3.81 -15.77 -8.90
C GLY A 67 -2.92 -15.27 -10.05
N GLY A 68 -1.72 -14.75 -9.76
CA GLY A 68 -0.70 -14.43 -10.76
C GLY A 68 0.19 -15.62 -11.12
N ILE A 69 0.64 -16.40 -10.12
CA ILE A 69 1.54 -17.55 -10.32
C ILE A 69 0.87 -18.66 -11.15
N ILE A 70 -0.38 -19.01 -10.82
CA ILE A 70 -1.07 -20.13 -11.47
C ILE A 70 -1.24 -19.89 -12.98
N PRO A 71 -1.78 -18.74 -13.45
CA PRO A 71 -1.87 -18.47 -14.88
C PRO A 71 -0.52 -18.37 -15.58
N GLU A 72 0.53 -17.87 -14.93
CA GLU A 72 1.86 -17.80 -15.55
C GLU A 72 2.43 -19.17 -15.92
N PHE A 73 2.10 -20.21 -15.15
CA PHE A 73 2.53 -21.57 -15.45
C PHE A 73 1.59 -22.35 -16.36
N PHE A 74 0.28 -22.10 -16.27
CA PHE A 74 -0.74 -23.00 -16.82
C PHE A 74 -1.73 -22.33 -17.81
N TYR A 75 -1.57 -21.05 -18.14
CA TYR A 75 -2.40 -20.37 -19.13
C TYR A 75 -1.64 -20.14 -20.47
N PRO A 76 -2.26 -20.45 -21.63
CA PRO A 76 -3.58 -21.06 -21.80
C PRO A 76 -3.62 -22.54 -21.33
N PRO A 77 -4.81 -23.08 -21.01
CA PRO A 77 -4.95 -24.45 -20.51
C PRO A 77 -4.26 -25.48 -21.40
N GLY A 78 -3.53 -26.42 -20.77
CA GLY A 78 -2.75 -27.46 -21.46
C GLY A 78 -1.27 -27.12 -21.65
N VAL A 79 -0.85 -25.89 -21.36
CA VAL A 79 0.57 -25.52 -21.33
C VAL A 79 1.16 -25.77 -19.94
N ASN A 80 2.41 -26.22 -19.87
CA ASN A 80 3.18 -26.32 -18.63
C ASN A 80 4.52 -25.58 -18.79
N ARG A 81 4.65 -24.43 -18.14
CA ARG A 81 5.88 -23.61 -18.15
C ARG A 81 6.76 -23.78 -16.91
N MET A 82 6.56 -24.84 -16.13
CA MET A 82 7.34 -25.14 -14.91
C MET A 82 8.78 -25.64 -15.20
N ARG A 83 9.13 -25.94 -16.44
CA ARG A 83 10.51 -26.31 -16.78
C ARG A 83 11.41 -25.07 -16.70
N ILE A 84 12.54 -25.21 -16.02
CA ILE A 84 13.57 -24.15 -15.89
C ILE A 84 14.66 -24.35 -16.94
N VAL A 85 15.09 -25.60 -17.11
CA VAL A 85 16.13 -26.01 -18.06
C VAL A 85 15.51 -26.93 -19.09
N ASP A 86 15.82 -26.71 -20.36
CA ASP A 86 15.54 -27.68 -21.40
C ASP A 86 16.59 -28.79 -21.36
N TRP A 87 16.23 -29.94 -20.77
CA TRP A 87 17.12 -31.09 -20.67
C TRP A 87 17.23 -31.88 -21.98
N GLU A 88 16.36 -31.63 -22.96
CA GLU A 88 16.37 -32.29 -24.26
C GLU A 88 17.37 -31.64 -25.22
N ASP A 89 17.60 -30.33 -25.08
CA ASP A 89 18.64 -29.63 -25.83
C ASP A 89 20.04 -29.91 -25.23
N PRO A 90 21.04 -30.34 -26.05
CA PRO A 90 22.41 -30.54 -25.60
C PRO A 90 23.05 -29.34 -24.91
N ARG A 91 22.63 -28.12 -25.26
CA ARG A 91 23.13 -26.85 -24.69
C ARG A 91 22.51 -26.54 -23.33
N ARG A 92 21.43 -27.23 -22.95
CA ARG A 92 20.71 -27.05 -21.68
C ARG A 92 20.37 -25.59 -21.36
N PRO A 93 19.73 -24.85 -22.28
CA PRO A 93 19.39 -23.46 -22.06
C PRO A 93 18.34 -23.31 -20.96
N PHE A 94 18.37 -22.17 -20.28
CA PHE A 94 17.25 -21.73 -19.43
C PHE A 94 16.08 -21.31 -20.31
N VAL A 95 14.90 -21.82 -20.01
CA VAL A 95 13.67 -21.58 -20.77
C VAL A 95 12.63 -20.86 -19.91
N PHE A 96 11.69 -20.18 -20.57
CA PHE A 96 10.58 -19.47 -19.92
C PHE A 96 11.01 -18.44 -18.87
N TYR A 97 12.17 -17.81 -19.05
CA TYR A 97 12.71 -16.83 -18.10
C TYR A 97 11.72 -15.69 -17.80
N ASP A 98 10.99 -15.16 -18.80
CA ASP A 98 9.93 -14.16 -18.61
C ASP A 98 8.83 -14.63 -17.62
N ASN A 99 8.43 -15.91 -17.68
CA ASN A 99 7.42 -16.46 -16.77
C ASN A 99 8.01 -16.63 -15.37
N TRP A 100 9.27 -17.08 -15.27
CA TRP A 100 9.98 -17.21 -14.00
C TRP A 100 10.25 -15.86 -13.33
N ASP A 101 10.48 -14.79 -14.09
CA ASP A 101 10.53 -13.42 -13.57
C ASP A 101 9.22 -13.05 -12.87
N HIS A 102 8.09 -13.24 -13.56
CA HIS A 102 6.77 -12.94 -12.99
C HIS A 102 6.45 -13.82 -11.77
N VAL A 103 6.73 -15.11 -11.84
CA VAL A 103 6.52 -16.04 -10.71
C VAL A 103 7.36 -15.64 -9.51
N THR A 104 8.62 -15.25 -9.73
CA THR A 104 9.51 -14.79 -8.66
C THR A 104 8.96 -13.50 -8.03
N MET A 105 8.57 -12.53 -8.87
CA MET A 105 7.91 -11.30 -8.41
C MET A 105 6.68 -11.59 -7.54
N TYR A 106 5.71 -12.37 -8.04
CA TYR A 106 4.51 -12.73 -7.28
C TYR A 106 4.84 -13.54 -6.02
N GLY A 107 5.86 -14.40 -6.07
CA GLY A 107 6.34 -15.19 -4.95
C GLY A 107 6.82 -14.34 -3.77
N PHE A 108 7.54 -13.24 -4.02
CA PHE A 108 7.95 -12.33 -2.95
C PHE A 108 6.77 -11.49 -2.39
N PHE A 109 5.80 -11.12 -3.23
CA PHE A 109 4.55 -10.50 -2.73
C PHE A 109 3.70 -11.51 -1.91
N MET A 110 3.71 -12.79 -2.29
CA MET A 110 3.07 -13.87 -1.53
C MET A 110 3.76 -14.06 -0.18
N LEU A 111 5.09 -14.03 -0.16
CA LEU A 111 5.89 -14.07 1.08
C LEU A 111 5.56 -12.89 1.99
N SER A 112 5.46 -11.67 1.45
CA SER A 112 5.00 -10.50 2.23
C SER A 112 3.62 -10.73 2.84
N GLY A 113 2.65 -11.26 2.06
CA GLY A 113 1.32 -11.60 2.57
C GLY A 113 1.34 -12.69 3.65
N ALA A 114 2.19 -13.70 3.49
CA ALA A 114 2.37 -14.76 4.48
C ALA A 114 2.96 -14.21 5.79
N VAL A 115 3.96 -13.33 5.70
CA VAL A 115 4.53 -12.63 6.88
C VAL A 115 3.46 -11.78 7.57
N ASP A 116 2.64 -11.04 6.83
CA ASP A 116 1.53 -10.25 7.39
C ASP A 116 0.53 -11.14 8.16
N ILE A 117 0.19 -12.32 7.63
CA ILE A 117 -0.72 -13.26 8.28
C ILE A 117 -0.06 -13.89 9.51
N VAL A 118 1.15 -14.42 9.38
CA VAL A 118 1.85 -15.14 10.47
C VAL A 118 2.18 -14.19 11.62
N SER A 119 2.68 -12.99 11.34
CA SER A 119 2.99 -11.97 12.35
C SER A 119 1.75 -11.61 13.17
N GLN A 120 0.58 -11.45 12.53
CA GLN A 120 -0.64 -11.03 13.22
C GLN A 120 -1.46 -12.20 13.81
N ALA A 121 -1.28 -13.42 13.29
CA ALA A 121 -1.87 -14.64 13.85
C ALA A 121 -1.10 -15.14 15.08
N CYS A 122 0.23 -15.04 15.06
CA CYS A 122 1.10 -15.46 16.15
C CYS A 122 1.42 -14.26 17.05
N ARG A 123 0.67 -14.13 18.16
CA ARG A 123 0.81 -13.05 19.14
C ARG A 123 2.24 -12.85 19.68
N ALA A 124 3.07 -13.89 19.69
CA ALA A 124 4.47 -13.84 20.12
C ALA A 124 5.41 -13.24 19.05
N TRP A 125 4.99 -13.24 17.78
CA TRP A 125 5.78 -12.81 16.63
C TRP A 125 5.25 -11.54 15.97
N GLN A 126 4.27 -10.89 16.58
CA GLN A 126 3.72 -9.63 16.07
C GLN A 126 4.84 -8.58 16.02
N ASN A 127 5.29 -8.30 14.80
CA ASN A 127 6.40 -7.40 14.56
C ASN A 127 6.15 -6.58 13.28
N ALA A 128 5.62 -5.38 13.47
CA ALA A 128 5.35 -4.45 12.38
C ALA A 128 6.61 -4.14 11.54
N LYS A 129 7.81 -4.20 12.12
CA LYS A 129 9.07 -4.01 11.36
C LYS A 129 9.32 -5.16 10.41
N LEU A 130 9.00 -6.40 10.79
CA LEU A 130 9.14 -7.57 9.94
C LEU A 130 8.14 -7.53 8.78
N GLU A 131 6.88 -7.17 9.04
CA GLU A 131 5.84 -6.97 8.01
C GLU A 131 6.30 -5.92 6.98
N ARG A 132 6.79 -4.77 7.44
CA ARG A 132 7.34 -3.71 6.58
C ARG A 132 8.59 -4.14 5.83
N ALA A 133 9.50 -4.88 6.47
CA ALA A 133 10.71 -5.37 5.82
C ALA A 133 10.41 -6.39 4.72
N ALA A 134 9.42 -7.27 4.93
CA ALA A 134 8.99 -8.22 3.90
C ALA A 134 8.32 -7.50 2.70
N GLU A 135 7.52 -6.47 2.96
CA GLU A 135 6.95 -5.62 1.92
C GLU A 135 8.04 -4.85 1.15
N ALA A 136 9.02 -4.27 1.85
CA ALA A 136 10.17 -3.60 1.23
C ALA A 136 10.97 -4.57 0.35
N LEU A 137 11.24 -5.79 0.84
CA LEU A 137 11.94 -6.83 0.10
C LEU A 137 11.21 -7.19 -1.20
N ALA A 138 9.87 -7.30 -1.18
CA ALA A 138 9.09 -7.56 -2.38
C ALA A 138 9.27 -6.47 -3.44
N PHE A 139 9.26 -5.19 -3.04
CA PHE A 139 9.51 -4.08 -3.97
C PHE A 139 10.98 -4.00 -4.42
N CYS A 140 11.96 -4.33 -3.57
CA CYS A 140 13.36 -4.48 -3.98
C CYS A 140 13.52 -5.53 -5.08
N VAL A 141 12.92 -6.71 -4.89
CA VAL A 141 12.97 -7.79 -5.88
C VAL A 141 12.26 -7.38 -7.16
N LEU A 142 11.09 -6.72 -7.07
CA LEU A 142 10.39 -6.19 -8.24
C LEU A 142 11.28 -5.20 -9.04
N THR A 143 11.96 -4.27 -8.36
CA THR A 143 12.90 -3.35 -9.02
C THR A 143 14.05 -4.09 -9.70
N LEU A 144 14.65 -5.08 -9.02
CA LEU A 144 15.77 -5.85 -9.56
C LEU A 144 15.34 -6.66 -10.79
N LEU A 145 14.22 -7.38 -10.71
CA LEU A 145 13.68 -8.17 -11.81
C LEU A 145 13.32 -7.27 -13.00
N MET A 146 12.73 -6.10 -12.75
CA MET A 146 12.39 -5.18 -13.83
C MET A 146 13.64 -4.60 -14.52
N ALA A 147 14.72 -4.36 -13.76
CA ALA A 147 15.99 -3.94 -14.35
C ALA A 147 16.60 -5.03 -15.25
N ALA A 148 16.57 -6.29 -14.81
CA ALA A 148 16.99 -7.43 -15.63
C ALA A 148 16.07 -7.64 -16.85
N HIS A 149 14.77 -7.35 -16.71
CA HIS A 149 13.78 -7.47 -17.78
C HIS A 149 14.05 -6.54 -18.97
N LEU A 150 14.88 -5.51 -18.80
CA LEU A 150 15.26 -4.61 -19.89
C LEU A 150 16.19 -5.26 -20.91
N GLU A 151 16.88 -6.34 -20.53
CA GLU A 151 17.82 -7.03 -21.40
C GLU A 151 17.08 -7.61 -22.62
N ASN A 152 17.61 -7.36 -23.82
CA ASN A 152 17.07 -7.81 -25.10
C ASN A 152 15.70 -7.22 -25.51
N LYS A 153 15.26 -6.10 -24.91
CA LYS A 153 14.03 -5.39 -25.30
C LYS A 153 14.26 -4.25 -26.29
N GLY A 154 13.24 -3.92 -27.08
CA GLY A 154 13.28 -2.79 -28.00
C GLY A 154 13.28 -1.43 -27.29
N ALA A 155 13.75 -0.36 -27.94
CA ALA A 155 13.92 0.96 -27.33
C ALA A 155 12.65 1.54 -26.68
N LEU A 156 11.49 1.32 -27.31
CA LEU A 156 10.19 1.69 -26.76
C LEU A 156 9.92 0.96 -25.43
N GLU A 157 10.02 -0.36 -25.45
CA GLU A 157 9.77 -1.21 -24.29
C GLU A 157 10.74 -0.90 -23.15
N VAL A 158 12.02 -0.72 -23.45
CA VAL A 158 13.03 -0.28 -22.47
C VAL A 158 12.61 1.03 -21.82
N ARG A 159 12.24 2.05 -22.63
CA ARG A 159 11.88 3.37 -22.09
C ARG A 159 10.68 3.30 -21.16
N VAL A 160 9.66 2.54 -21.55
CA VAL A 160 8.43 2.44 -20.76
C VAL A 160 8.68 1.67 -19.45
N HIS A 161 9.48 0.61 -19.46
CA HIS A 161 9.86 -0.12 -18.25
C HIS A 161 10.82 0.66 -17.35
N VAL A 162 11.76 1.44 -17.90
CA VAL A 162 12.59 2.37 -17.10
C VAL A 162 11.72 3.37 -16.34
N LEU A 163 10.69 3.93 -16.99
CA LEU A 163 9.73 4.82 -16.35
C LEU A 163 8.87 4.11 -15.27
N PHE A 164 8.71 2.78 -15.35
CA PHE A 164 8.09 1.97 -14.29
C PHE A 164 9.07 1.65 -13.14
N ILE A 165 10.35 1.43 -13.44
CA ILE A 165 11.40 1.15 -12.44
C ILE A 165 11.54 2.31 -11.47
N VAL A 166 11.54 3.56 -11.96
CA VAL A 166 11.74 4.75 -11.13
C VAL A 166 10.76 4.82 -9.94
N PRO A 167 9.43 4.87 -10.13
CA PRO A 167 8.49 4.91 -9.00
C PRO A 167 8.55 3.64 -8.14
N THR A 168 8.80 2.47 -8.73
CA THR A 168 8.98 1.22 -7.97
C THR A 168 10.16 1.32 -7.00
N PHE A 169 11.30 1.82 -7.48
CA PHE A 169 12.50 2.02 -6.67
C PHE A 169 12.25 3.04 -5.55
N LEU A 170 11.56 4.15 -5.84
CA LEU A 170 11.18 5.11 -4.82
C LEU A 170 10.27 4.49 -3.75
N VAL A 171 9.27 3.68 -4.14
CA VAL A 171 8.42 2.95 -3.19
C VAL A 171 9.24 2.00 -2.32
N SER A 172 10.16 1.25 -2.93
CA SER A 172 11.07 0.35 -2.21
C SER A 172 11.94 1.10 -1.19
N LEU A 173 12.51 2.23 -1.61
CA LEU A 173 13.33 3.08 -0.74
C LEU A 173 12.51 3.62 0.43
N VAL A 174 11.31 4.13 0.18
CA VAL A 174 10.41 4.65 1.21
C VAL A 174 10.02 3.54 2.20
N LEU A 175 9.65 2.36 1.72
CA LEU A 175 9.33 1.21 2.57
C LEU A 175 10.53 0.79 3.42
N THR A 176 11.74 0.82 2.86
CA THR A 176 12.98 0.53 3.59
C THR A 176 13.22 1.55 4.70
N ILE A 177 13.00 2.83 4.44
CA ILE A 177 13.12 3.89 5.46
C ILE A 177 12.04 3.73 6.53
N GLU A 178 10.81 3.38 6.15
CA GLU A 178 9.69 3.15 7.09
C GLU A 178 9.97 2.03 8.10
N VAL A 179 10.83 1.04 7.79
CA VAL A 179 11.25 0.00 8.75
C VAL A 179 11.94 0.60 9.97
N TRP A 180 12.72 1.68 9.76
CA TRP A 180 13.49 2.35 10.81
C TRP A 180 12.71 3.52 11.42
N VAL A 181 11.98 4.28 10.58
CA VAL A 181 11.29 5.51 10.97
C VAL A 181 9.82 5.47 10.51
N PRO A 182 8.96 4.64 11.15
CA PRO A 182 7.57 4.45 10.73
C PRO A 182 6.64 5.65 10.99
N ASP A 183 7.03 6.55 11.90
CA ASP A 183 6.19 7.64 12.43
C ASP A 183 6.24 8.94 11.58
N GLN A 184 6.49 8.82 10.27
CA GLN A 184 6.68 9.97 9.37
C GLN A 184 5.56 10.03 8.34
N PRO A 185 4.57 10.94 8.50
CA PRO A 185 3.46 11.05 7.56
C PRO A 185 3.89 11.39 6.13
N THR A 186 5.02 12.07 5.97
CA THR A 186 5.62 12.39 4.66
C THR A 186 5.99 11.14 3.87
N LEU A 187 6.47 10.08 4.54
CA LEU A 187 6.77 8.80 3.90
C LEU A 187 5.50 8.12 3.40
N TRP A 188 4.41 8.15 4.19
CA TRP A 188 3.15 7.55 3.79
C TRP A 188 2.54 8.25 2.57
N VAL A 189 2.59 9.59 2.55
CA VAL A 189 2.15 10.40 1.41
C VAL A 189 2.98 10.09 0.17
N LEU A 190 4.31 10.09 0.28
CA LEU A 190 5.20 9.81 -0.84
C LEU A 190 5.01 8.40 -1.39
N LYS A 191 4.95 7.38 -0.52
CA LYS A 191 4.67 5.98 -0.90
C LYS A 191 3.36 5.87 -1.66
N THR A 192 2.32 6.51 -1.17
CA THR A 192 0.98 6.42 -1.77
C THR A 192 0.91 7.17 -3.09
N TRP A 193 1.53 8.35 -3.17
CA TRP A 193 1.67 9.08 -4.42
C TRP A 193 2.42 8.27 -5.48
N MET A 194 3.58 7.71 -5.13
CA MET A 194 4.34 6.87 -6.05
C MET A 194 3.58 5.58 -6.43
N GLY A 195 2.79 5.00 -5.52
CA GLY A 195 1.89 3.88 -5.81
C GLY A 195 0.81 4.24 -6.83
N LEU A 196 0.19 5.42 -6.72
CA LEU A 196 -0.76 5.93 -7.72
C LEU A 196 -0.10 6.14 -9.09
N VAL A 197 1.11 6.69 -9.12
CA VAL A 197 1.88 6.87 -10.36
C VAL A 197 2.22 5.51 -10.98
N LEU A 198 2.75 4.58 -10.18
CA LEU A 198 3.13 3.24 -10.61
C LEU A 198 1.95 2.47 -11.22
N SER A 199 0.81 2.49 -10.54
CA SER A 199 -0.40 1.79 -10.98
C SER A 199 -1.04 2.41 -12.22
N SER A 200 -1.12 3.75 -12.27
CA SER A 200 -1.64 4.46 -13.45
C SER A 200 -0.73 4.27 -14.67
N TRP A 201 0.59 4.27 -14.46
CA TRP A 201 1.55 3.98 -15.51
C TRP A 201 1.46 2.53 -15.99
N MET A 202 1.22 1.56 -15.10
CA MET A 202 1.01 0.16 -15.49
C MET A 202 -0.20 -0.02 -16.41
N LEU A 203 -1.29 0.71 -16.15
CA LEU A 203 -2.46 0.73 -17.02
C LEU A 203 -2.13 1.34 -18.38
N GLN A 204 -1.42 2.48 -18.40
CA GLN A 204 -0.94 3.11 -19.63
C GLN A 204 -0.04 2.16 -20.43
N LEU A 205 0.87 1.46 -19.76
CA LEU A 205 1.75 0.41 -20.30
C LEU A 205 0.96 -0.66 -21.05
N SER A 206 -0.08 -1.17 -20.39
CA SER A 206 -0.95 -2.23 -20.92
C SER A 206 -1.66 -1.76 -22.19
N VAL A 207 -2.18 -0.53 -22.20
CA VAL A 207 -2.83 0.04 -23.39
C VAL A 207 -1.80 0.29 -24.50
N LEU A 208 -0.68 0.93 -24.17
CA LEU A 208 0.33 1.34 -25.14
C LEU A 208 0.97 0.15 -25.87
N MET A 209 1.32 -0.92 -25.14
CA MET A 209 2.06 -2.06 -25.68
C MET A 209 1.17 -3.04 -26.46
N TYR A 210 -0.11 -3.16 -26.09
CA TYR A 210 -0.96 -4.22 -26.64
C TYR A 210 -2.15 -3.71 -27.46
N VAL A 211 -2.71 -2.55 -27.12
CA VAL A 211 -3.92 -1.99 -27.77
C VAL A 211 -3.78 -0.47 -27.92
N PRO A 212 -2.84 0.02 -28.75
CA PRO A 212 -2.66 1.45 -28.94
C PRO A 212 -3.98 2.07 -29.45
N PRO A 213 -4.45 3.20 -28.89
CA PRO A 213 -5.74 3.81 -29.28
C PRO A 213 -5.84 4.19 -30.77
N SER A 214 -4.69 4.44 -31.41
CA SER A 214 -4.58 4.71 -32.85
C SER A 214 -4.71 3.47 -33.73
N GLY A 215 -4.73 2.26 -33.16
CA GLY A 215 -4.63 0.99 -33.87
C GLY A 215 -3.28 0.73 -34.52
N GLN A 216 -2.32 1.66 -34.38
CA GLN A 216 -0.97 1.57 -34.95
C GLN A 216 0.07 1.44 -33.83
N PRO A 217 1.02 0.50 -33.92
CA PRO A 217 2.07 0.37 -32.91
C PRO A 217 2.96 1.62 -32.89
N TRP A 218 3.38 2.01 -31.69
CA TRP A 218 4.29 3.14 -31.51
C TRP A 218 5.66 2.82 -32.11
N ARG A 219 6.27 3.80 -32.80
CA ARG A 219 7.53 3.58 -33.52
C ARG A 219 8.72 3.75 -32.58
N ALA A 220 9.34 2.63 -32.21
CA ALA A 220 10.50 2.61 -31.30
C ALA A 220 11.72 3.39 -31.82
N GLU A 221 11.79 3.65 -33.13
CA GLU A 221 12.91 4.36 -33.77
C GLU A 221 12.66 5.87 -33.90
N ASN A 222 11.45 6.35 -33.64
CA ASN A 222 11.13 7.77 -33.73
C ASN A 222 11.51 8.48 -32.41
N PRO A 223 12.53 9.37 -32.41
CA PRO A 223 12.94 10.07 -31.19
C PRO A 223 11.82 10.95 -30.62
N GLY A 224 10.91 11.45 -31.47
CA GLY A 224 9.75 12.23 -31.04
C GLY A 224 8.78 11.39 -30.20
N ASP A 225 8.39 10.21 -30.69
CA ASP A 225 7.48 9.30 -29.99
C ASP A 225 8.09 8.89 -28.64
N LEU A 226 9.39 8.58 -28.61
CA LEU A 226 10.11 8.26 -27.39
C LEU A 226 10.15 9.45 -26.40
N ALA A 227 10.28 10.68 -26.86
CA ALA A 227 10.26 11.86 -25.99
C ALA A 227 8.87 12.11 -25.38
N PHE A 228 7.80 11.91 -26.17
CA PHE A 228 6.42 12.05 -25.69
C PHE A 228 6.06 11.06 -24.59
N LEU A 229 6.66 9.87 -24.54
CA LEU A 229 6.46 8.93 -23.43
C LEU A 229 6.89 9.49 -22.09
N THR A 230 8.07 10.12 -22.04
CA THR A 230 8.56 10.77 -20.83
C THR A 230 7.67 11.96 -20.46
N ILE A 231 7.21 12.74 -21.45
CA ILE A 231 6.28 13.84 -21.24
C ILE A 231 4.97 13.33 -20.63
N PHE A 232 4.38 12.27 -21.17
CA PHE A 232 3.17 11.65 -20.61
C PHE A 232 3.41 11.14 -19.20
N PHE A 233 4.54 10.49 -18.94
CA PHE A 233 4.88 10.05 -17.60
C PHE A 233 4.96 11.21 -16.59
N CYS A 234 5.51 12.37 -16.98
CA CYS A 234 5.49 13.57 -16.14
C CYS A 234 4.05 14.04 -15.82
N TRP A 235 3.12 13.93 -16.77
CA TRP A 235 1.70 14.19 -16.49
C TRP A 235 1.10 13.16 -15.53
N TYR A 236 1.54 11.90 -15.58
CA TYR A 236 1.14 10.89 -14.61
C TYR A 236 1.64 11.17 -13.18
N LEU A 237 2.81 11.80 -13.02
CA LEU A 237 3.26 12.33 -11.71
C LEU A 237 2.26 13.35 -11.17
N GLY A 238 1.86 14.31 -12.00
CA GLY A 238 0.86 15.33 -11.66
C GLY A 238 -0.52 14.73 -11.37
N LEU A 239 -0.96 13.76 -12.19
CA LEU A 239 -2.22 13.04 -12.01
C LEU A 239 -2.25 12.29 -10.68
N GLY A 240 -1.18 11.57 -10.32
CA GLY A 240 -1.10 10.88 -9.03
C GLY A 240 -1.22 11.84 -7.85
N ALA A 241 -0.61 13.02 -7.93
CA ALA A 241 -0.72 14.05 -6.88
C ALA A 241 -2.14 14.62 -6.81
N ALA A 242 -2.75 14.91 -7.97
CA ALA A 242 -4.12 15.41 -8.06
C ALA A 242 -5.14 14.40 -7.51
N MET A 243 -4.96 13.10 -7.82
CA MET A 243 -5.80 12.03 -7.29
C MET A 243 -5.69 11.93 -5.76
N LEU A 244 -4.48 11.97 -5.21
CA LEU A 244 -4.27 11.95 -3.76
C LEU A 244 -4.90 13.17 -3.08
N ALA A 245 -4.72 14.36 -3.65
CA ALA A 245 -5.33 15.60 -3.15
C ALA A 245 -6.87 15.55 -3.21
N ALA A 246 -7.44 15.01 -4.30
CA ALA A 246 -8.88 14.83 -4.44
C ALA A 246 -9.43 13.87 -3.38
N VAL A 247 -8.78 12.72 -3.18
CA VAL A 247 -9.16 11.75 -2.12
C VAL A 247 -9.07 12.40 -0.73
N TYR A 248 -8.00 13.16 -0.46
CA TYR A 248 -7.86 13.88 0.80
C TYR A 248 -8.98 14.91 1.00
N GLY A 249 -9.30 15.70 -0.03
CA GLY A 249 -10.40 16.66 -0.02
C GLY A 249 -11.74 15.99 0.27
N LEU A 250 -12.04 14.87 -0.38
CA LEU A 250 -13.25 14.07 -0.14
C LEU A 250 -13.30 13.54 1.29
N CYS A 251 -12.20 12.98 1.79
CA CYS A 251 -12.11 12.50 3.18
C CYS A 251 -12.29 13.63 4.19
N SER A 252 -11.75 14.82 3.91
CA SER A 252 -11.88 16.00 4.77
C SER A 252 -13.33 16.50 4.82
N LEU A 253 -14.00 16.60 3.67
CA LEU A 253 -15.41 16.96 3.59
C LEU A 253 -16.29 15.96 4.35
N TRP A 254 -16.03 14.67 4.16
CA TRP A 254 -16.71 13.61 4.90
C TRP A 254 -16.47 13.74 6.41
N HIS A 255 -15.21 13.88 6.84
CA HIS A 255 -14.86 14.02 8.25
C HIS A 255 -15.54 15.22 8.91
N ARG A 256 -15.57 16.38 8.24
CA ARG A 256 -16.27 17.59 8.74
C ARG A 256 -17.77 17.38 8.84
N ARG A 257 -18.40 16.79 7.82
CA ARG A 257 -19.85 16.49 7.81
C ARG A 257 -20.24 15.54 8.95
N PHE A 258 -19.47 14.48 9.20
CA PHE A 258 -19.78 13.55 10.30
C PHE A 258 -19.50 14.13 11.68
N SER A 259 -18.44 14.93 11.83
CA SER A 259 -18.18 15.66 13.08
C SER A 259 -19.33 16.63 13.39
N SER A 260 -19.82 17.38 12.41
CA SER A 260 -20.94 18.31 12.60
C SER A 260 -22.27 17.61 12.88
N TRP A 261 -22.44 16.35 12.47
CA TRP A 261 -23.61 15.53 12.83
C TRP A 261 -23.51 14.93 14.24
N THR A 262 -22.29 14.70 14.73
CA THR A 262 -22.06 14.13 16.06
C THR A 262 -22.10 15.21 17.15
N GLU A 263 -21.82 16.48 16.79
CA GLU A 263 -22.18 17.63 17.61
C GLU A 263 -23.70 17.85 17.59
N VAL A 264 -24.43 17.10 18.43
CA VAL A 264 -25.82 17.41 18.76
C VAL A 264 -25.90 18.85 19.30
N PRO A 265 -26.81 19.72 18.81
CA PRO A 265 -26.95 21.11 19.26
C PRO A 265 -27.60 21.21 20.65
N GLY A 266 -26.97 20.63 21.68
CA GLY A 266 -27.49 20.58 23.05
C GLY A 266 -26.44 20.47 24.16
N ALA A 267 -25.19 20.10 23.88
CA ALA A 267 -24.15 20.02 24.91
C ALA A 267 -23.45 21.38 25.08
N LYS A 268 -24.20 22.42 25.44
CA LYS A 268 -23.59 23.60 26.09
C LYS A 268 -23.12 23.12 27.47
N TYR A 269 -21.82 23.02 27.68
CA TYR A 269 -21.29 22.95 29.04
C TYR A 269 -21.74 24.20 29.78
N GLN A 270 -22.78 24.08 30.61
CA GLN A 270 -23.07 25.07 31.64
C GLN A 270 -22.04 24.86 32.76
N PRO A 271 -21.24 25.87 33.11
CA PRO A 271 -20.52 25.85 34.38
C PRO A 271 -21.53 25.62 35.50
N CYS A 272 -21.24 24.67 36.39
CA CYS A 272 -22.06 24.41 37.57
C CYS A 272 -22.29 25.73 38.32
N PRO A 273 -23.54 26.14 38.61
CA PRO A 273 -23.77 27.34 39.40
C PRO A 273 -23.10 27.17 40.76
N ARG A 274 -22.07 27.99 41.05
CA ARG A 274 -21.57 28.16 42.42
C ARG A 274 -22.64 28.88 43.22
N GLY A 275 -23.59 28.13 43.73
CA GLY A 275 -24.63 28.63 44.60
C GLY A 275 -25.03 27.54 45.57
N TYR A 276 -24.25 27.35 46.63
CA TYR A 276 -24.70 27.36 48.04
C TYR A 276 -23.56 26.95 48.98
N GLY A 277 -23.38 27.74 50.05
CA GLY A 277 -22.84 27.28 51.34
C GLY A 277 -21.34 27.24 51.53
N ASN A 278 -20.70 28.39 51.79
CA ASN A 278 -19.44 28.43 52.55
C ASN A 278 -19.60 27.88 53.99
N GLU A 279 -20.84 27.73 54.47
CA GLU A 279 -21.16 27.28 55.83
C GLU A 279 -20.82 25.81 56.10
N GLU A 280 -20.93 24.91 55.11
CA GLU A 280 -20.55 23.50 55.27
C GLU A 280 -19.02 23.32 55.36
N LEU A 281 -18.28 24.16 54.63
CA LEU A 281 -16.81 24.13 54.61
C LEU A 281 -16.23 24.76 55.89
N GLU A 282 -16.88 25.80 56.44
CA GLU A 282 -16.53 26.37 57.75
C GLU A 282 -16.85 25.42 58.91
N LYS A 283 -17.95 24.67 58.84
CA LYS A 283 -18.30 23.64 59.84
C LYS A 283 -17.27 22.51 59.89
N LEU A 284 -16.84 22.01 58.74
CA LEU A 284 -15.79 20.99 58.66
C LEU A 284 -14.43 21.50 59.17
N GLY A 285 -14.12 22.78 58.95
CA GLY A 285 -12.92 23.41 59.49
C GLY A 285 -12.95 23.60 61.02
N THR A 286 -14.12 23.91 61.59
CA THR A 286 -14.27 24.10 63.05
C THR A 286 -14.35 22.77 63.81
N GLU A 287 -14.94 21.72 63.24
CA GLU A 287 -14.95 20.37 63.84
C GLU A 287 -13.54 19.76 63.87
N ALA A 288 -12.72 19.98 62.83
CA ALA A 288 -11.34 19.50 62.79
C ALA A 288 -10.43 20.20 63.82
N MET A 289 -10.70 21.48 64.13
CA MET A 289 -9.90 22.26 65.08
C MET A 289 -10.22 21.94 66.55
N LEU A 290 -11.42 21.45 66.85
CA LEU A 290 -11.84 21.03 68.20
C LEU A 290 -11.34 19.64 68.59
N GLN A 291 -10.91 18.81 67.62
CA GLN A 291 -10.40 17.46 67.88
C GLN A 291 -8.89 17.42 68.19
N ASP A 292 -8.15 18.48 67.93
CA ASP A 292 -6.68 18.54 68.09
C ASP A 292 -6.24 19.42 69.30
N GLY A 293 -7.19 19.81 70.16
CA GLY A 293 -6.99 20.76 71.26
C GLY A 293 -7.47 20.27 72.63
N GLY A 294 -7.27 18.99 72.97
CA GLY A 294 -7.74 18.43 74.23
C GLY A 294 -6.86 17.32 74.81
N VAL A 295 -5.81 17.74 75.52
CA VAL A 295 -4.97 17.03 76.53
C VAL A 295 -4.21 15.78 76.09
#